data_AF-A0AAN6HF61-F1
#
_entry.id   AF-A0AAN6HF61-F1
#
_cell.length_a   1.000
_cell.length_b   1.000
_cell.length_c   1.000
_cell.angle_alpha   90.00
_cell.angle_beta   90.00
_cell.angle_gamma   90.00
#
_symmetry.space_group_name_H-M   'P 1'
#
loop_
_entity.id
_entity.type
_entity.pdbx_description
1 polymer ?
#
loop_
_entity_poly.entity_id
_entity_poly.type
_entity_poly.pdbx_seq_one_letter_code
_entity_poly.pdbx_strand_id
1 'polypeptide(L)'
;MRVHTRAAVLLLLAFITLVAAWTKEDHEIFRLRDEVTASEGHNVTFYSFLDIKPNADQEAINKAYRKLSRTLHPDKARSNWVANYNKPTQITTKAGAKPTVHVQKNKQPSNSEKTKFDKEASARFERLSLVANILRGPERARYDHFLSNGFPKWRGTGYYYQRFRPGLGSVLLGLFVVFGGGAHYVVLYLGWKQQRAFVERYIKHARKMAWGDEGGIGGIPGLGGPTANGGTANRATPDREDSMQWNRKQKRAMEKEKKKDGKAPAPTRSARVAPKPREEDISTPQEAEITSGPVGAKKRTMAENGKVLIVDSVGNVFLEDETEEGDRQEYLLDPDEVPRPGIFDTFLVRGPVHLYNITIARLLNKQTPEHIAWEANGDLDQEPQDGTDALLQAALPSNANGEARKRKSRAKS
;
A
#
# COMPACT_ATOMS: atom_id res chain seq x y z
N MET A 1 9.28 29.56 -9.35
CA MET A 1 8.35 28.42 -9.07
C MET A 1 7.02 28.85 -8.44
N ARG A 2 6.97 29.69 -7.40
CA ARG A 2 5.72 30.03 -6.67
C ARG A 2 4.64 30.80 -7.47
N VAL A 3 5.02 31.51 -8.54
CA VAL A 3 4.07 32.27 -9.38
C VAL A 3 3.40 31.37 -10.41
N HIS A 4 4.14 30.45 -11.01
CA HIS A 4 3.59 29.45 -11.94
C HIS A 4 2.65 28.47 -11.25
N THR A 5 2.89 28.11 -9.99
CA THR A 5 1.96 27.27 -9.22
C THR A 5 0.66 27.99 -8.90
N ARG A 6 0.68 29.29 -8.59
CA ARG A 6 -0.54 30.10 -8.37
C ARG A 6 -1.35 30.31 -9.66
N ALA A 7 -0.67 30.59 -10.77
CA ALA A 7 -1.32 30.71 -12.08
C ALA A 7 -1.93 29.39 -12.54
N ALA A 8 -1.24 28.26 -12.33
CA ALA A 8 -1.77 26.93 -12.62
C ALA A 8 -2.99 26.60 -11.76
N VAL A 9 -2.99 26.97 -10.47
CA VAL A 9 -4.14 26.79 -9.57
C VAL A 9 -5.32 27.67 -10.00
N LEU A 10 -5.11 28.93 -10.38
CA LEU A 10 -6.18 29.82 -10.86
C LEU A 10 -6.77 29.35 -12.19
N LEU A 11 -5.91 28.87 -13.10
CA LEU A 11 -6.33 28.30 -14.38
C LEU A 11 -7.11 27.00 -14.17
N LEU A 12 -6.68 26.15 -13.24
CA LEU A 12 -7.41 24.95 -12.83
C LEU A 12 -8.78 25.29 -12.21
N LEU A 13 -8.85 26.33 -11.36
CA LEU A 13 -10.12 26.81 -10.80
C LEU A 13 -11.06 27.38 -11.87
N ALA A 14 -10.53 28.12 -12.85
CA ALA A 14 -11.31 28.61 -14.00
C ALA A 14 -11.87 27.43 -14.83
N PHE A 15 -11.08 26.40 -15.08
CA PHE A 15 -11.57 25.17 -15.73
C PHE A 15 -12.63 24.44 -14.90
N ILE A 16 -12.52 24.42 -13.57
CA ILE A 16 -13.56 23.85 -12.69
C ILE A 16 -14.89 24.61 -12.84
N THR A 17 -14.87 25.94 -12.97
CA THR A 17 -16.10 26.72 -13.19
C THR A 17 -16.74 26.47 -14.56
N LEU A 18 -15.94 26.20 -15.60
CA LEU A 18 -16.42 25.82 -16.93
C LEU A 18 -17.03 24.40 -16.97
N VAL A 19 -16.60 23.52 -16.08
CA VAL A 19 -17.15 22.15 -15.95
C VAL A 19 -18.51 22.14 -15.24
N ALA A 20 -18.84 23.17 -14.46
CA ALA A 20 -20.13 23.32 -13.78
C ALA A 20 -21.26 23.84 -14.70
N ALA A 21 -21.20 23.57 -16.01
CA ALA A 21 -22.10 24.15 -16.99
C ALA A 21 -23.52 23.57 -17.00
N TRP A 22 -23.74 22.36 -16.48
CA TRP A 22 -25.03 21.66 -16.53
C TRP A 22 -25.58 21.37 -15.14
N THR A 23 -26.86 21.67 -14.93
CA THR A 23 -27.54 21.37 -13.67
C THR A 23 -28.12 19.96 -13.67
N LYS A 24 -28.59 19.49 -12.51
CA LYS A 24 -29.20 18.16 -12.37
C LYS A 24 -30.38 17.97 -13.33
N GLU A 25 -31.21 19.00 -13.49
CA GLU A 25 -32.39 18.95 -14.37
C GLU A 25 -31.98 18.78 -15.85
N ASP A 26 -30.86 19.40 -16.27
CA ASP A 26 -30.34 19.22 -17.64
C ASP A 26 -29.94 17.76 -17.89
N HIS A 27 -29.33 17.11 -16.89
CA HIS A 27 -28.95 15.70 -16.96
C HIS A 27 -30.18 14.79 -17.06
N GLU A 28 -31.25 15.13 -16.34
CA GLU A 28 -32.52 14.39 -16.39
C GLU A 28 -33.17 14.50 -17.78
N ILE A 29 -33.16 15.70 -18.38
CA ILE A 29 -33.63 15.92 -19.75
C ILE A 29 -32.81 15.09 -20.75
N PHE A 30 -31.47 15.12 -20.65
CA PHE A 30 -30.59 14.38 -21.56
C PHE A 30 -30.79 12.87 -21.46
N ARG A 31 -30.86 12.36 -20.22
CA ARG A 31 -31.13 10.95 -19.96
C ARG A 31 -32.48 10.54 -20.55
N LEU A 32 -33.54 11.30 -20.28
CA LEU A 32 -34.88 10.96 -20.74
C LEU A 32 -34.98 11.02 -22.27
N ARG A 33 -34.34 11.99 -22.90
CA ARG A 33 -34.23 12.10 -24.37
C ARG A 33 -33.54 10.87 -24.95
N ASP A 34 -32.42 10.43 -24.38
CA ASP A 34 -31.71 9.25 -24.83
C ASP A 34 -32.54 7.97 -24.63
N GLU A 35 -33.27 7.86 -23.52
CA GLU A 35 -34.18 6.74 -23.26
C GLU A 35 -35.35 6.69 -24.27
N VAL A 36 -35.98 7.83 -24.57
CA VAL A 36 -37.05 7.94 -25.59
C VAL A 36 -36.50 7.62 -26.97
N THR A 37 -35.32 8.14 -27.31
CA THR A 37 -34.64 7.87 -28.58
C THR A 37 -34.34 6.38 -28.75
N ALA A 38 -33.92 5.71 -27.67
CA ALA A 38 -33.63 4.28 -27.67
C ALA A 38 -34.89 3.39 -27.81
N SER A 39 -36.04 3.80 -27.25
CA SER A 39 -37.26 2.99 -27.30
C SER A 39 -38.19 3.30 -28.48
N GLU A 40 -38.31 4.56 -28.89
CA GLU A 40 -39.26 5.01 -29.91
C GLU A 40 -38.59 5.32 -31.26
N GLY A 41 -37.26 5.50 -31.28
CA GLY A 41 -36.46 5.71 -32.49
C GLY A 41 -35.71 7.04 -32.54
N HIS A 42 -34.77 7.15 -33.48
CA HIS A 42 -33.74 8.22 -33.52
C HIS A 42 -34.28 9.65 -33.73
N ASN A 43 -35.49 9.80 -34.27
CA ASN A 43 -36.07 11.10 -34.66
C ASN A 43 -37.24 11.52 -33.76
N VAL A 44 -37.46 10.84 -32.63
CA VAL A 44 -38.59 11.12 -31.75
C VAL A 44 -38.18 12.14 -30.67
N THR A 45 -38.77 13.33 -30.76
CA THR A 45 -38.74 14.38 -29.73
C THR A 45 -39.85 14.17 -28.70
N PHE A 46 -39.80 14.89 -27.58
CA PHE A 46 -40.87 14.88 -26.56
C PHE A 46 -42.22 15.31 -27.12
N TYR A 47 -42.20 16.28 -28.04
CA TYR A 47 -43.39 16.76 -28.73
C TYR A 47 -43.98 15.71 -29.67
N SER A 48 -43.15 15.06 -30.48
CA SER A 48 -43.62 13.97 -31.35
C SER A 48 -44.04 12.73 -30.56
N PHE A 49 -43.45 12.48 -29.39
CA PHE A 49 -43.84 11.37 -28.52
C PHE A 49 -45.26 11.56 -27.94
N LEU A 50 -45.61 12.79 -27.57
CA LEU A 50 -46.96 13.15 -27.10
C LEU A 50 -47.94 13.49 -28.24
N ASP A 51 -47.49 13.47 -29.49
CA ASP A 51 -48.29 13.84 -30.67
C ASP A 51 -48.84 15.28 -30.58
N ILE A 52 -47.97 16.23 -30.22
CA ILE A 52 -48.29 17.66 -30.08
C ILE A 52 -47.26 18.53 -30.81
N LYS A 53 -47.65 19.79 -31.11
CA LYS A 53 -46.73 20.79 -31.68
C LYS A 53 -45.86 21.43 -30.58
N PRO A 54 -44.63 21.88 -30.90
CA PRO A 54 -43.75 22.56 -29.93
C PRO A 54 -44.33 23.84 -29.33
N ASN A 55 -45.28 24.49 -29.99
CA ASN A 55 -45.98 25.68 -29.50
C ASN A 55 -47.32 25.38 -28.82
N ALA A 56 -47.61 24.10 -28.49
CA ALA A 56 -48.86 23.72 -27.85
C ALA A 56 -48.98 24.30 -26.43
N ASP A 57 -50.22 24.69 -26.07
CA ASP A 57 -50.57 25.17 -24.74
C ASP A 57 -50.63 24.03 -23.70
N GLN A 58 -50.60 24.38 -22.41
CA GLN A 58 -50.64 23.43 -21.29
C GLN A 58 -51.90 22.54 -21.31
N GLU A 59 -53.05 23.08 -21.72
CA GLU A 59 -54.27 22.28 -21.84
C GLU A 59 -54.14 21.18 -22.91
N ALA A 60 -53.51 21.51 -24.04
CA ALA A 60 -53.24 20.56 -25.12
C ALA A 60 -52.28 19.46 -24.66
N ILE A 61 -51.23 19.80 -23.91
CA ILE A 61 -50.31 18.84 -23.29
C ILE A 61 -51.07 17.90 -22.34
N ASN A 62 -51.95 18.46 -21.50
CA ASN A 62 -52.75 17.67 -20.56
C ASN A 62 -53.72 16.72 -21.27
N LYS A 63 -54.37 17.18 -22.34
CA LYS A 63 -55.28 16.37 -23.15
C LYS A 63 -54.52 15.23 -23.85
N ALA A 64 -53.38 15.53 -24.46
CA ALA A 64 -52.51 14.55 -25.12
C ALA A 64 -51.99 13.50 -24.13
N TYR A 65 -51.50 13.94 -22.97
CA TYR A 65 -51.07 13.05 -21.88
C TYR A 65 -52.21 12.12 -21.43
N ARG A 66 -53.42 12.64 -21.17
CA ARG A 66 -54.56 11.79 -20.76
C ARG A 66 -54.92 10.76 -21.83
N LYS A 67 -54.90 11.15 -23.11
CA LYS A 67 -55.16 10.26 -24.25
C LYS A 67 -54.11 9.14 -24.29
N LEU A 68 -52.83 9.50 -24.25
CA LEU A 68 -51.71 8.56 -24.39
C LEU A 68 -51.50 7.70 -23.14
N SER A 69 -51.73 8.24 -21.94
CA SER A 69 -51.73 7.51 -20.68
C SER A 69 -52.75 6.37 -20.68
N ARG A 70 -53.99 6.63 -21.14
CA ARG A 70 -55.03 5.60 -21.27
C ARG A 70 -54.68 4.50 -22.26
N THR A 71 -53.88 4.79 -23.28
CA THR A 71 -53.45 3.79 -24.27
C THR A 71 -52.22 3.01 -23.82
N LEU A 72 -51.27 3.68 -23.17
CA LEU A 72 -49.98 3.10 -22.75
C LEU A 72 -49.97 2.58 -21.30
N HIS A 73 -51.06 2.71 -20.56
CA HIS A 73 -51.16 2.17 -19.20
C HIS A 73 -50.77 0.68 -19.18
N PRO A 74 -49.91 0.23 -18.25
CA PRO A 74 -49.33 -1.12 -18.27
C PRO A 74 -50.39 -2.22 -18.29
N ASP A 75 -51.49 -2.04 -17.55
CA ASP A 75 -52.57 -3.03 -17.52
C ASP A 75 -53.29 -3.18 -18.89
N LYS A 76 -53.52 -2.06 -19.58
CA LYS A 76 -54.16 -2.08 -20.90
C LYS A 76 -53.18 -2.52 -21.99
N ALA A 77 -51.91 -2.15 -21.86
CA ALA A 77 -50.85 -2.65 -22.73
C ALA A 77 -50.74 -4.17 -22.62
N ARG A 78 -50.83 -4.73 -21.40
CA ARG A 78 -50.81 -6.18 -21.15
C ARG A 78 -51.99 -6.87 -21.81
N SER A 79 -53.21 -6.40 -21.59
CA SER A 79 -54.40 -7.02 -22.19
C SER A 79 -54.36 -6.97 -23.72
N ASN A 80 -53.96 -5.84 -24.30
CA ASN A 80 -53.75 -5.69 -25.74
C ASN A 80 -52.65 -6.62 -26.27
N TRP A 81 -51.55 -6.79 -25.54
CA TRP A 81 -50.45 -7.67 -25.94
C TRP A 81 -50.87 -9.14 -25.92
N VAL A 82 -51.53 -9.59 -24.85
CA VAL A 82 -52.06 -10.95 -24.75
C VAL A 82 -53.07 -11.23 -25.87
N ALA A 83 -53.96 -10.29 -26.16
CA ALA A 83 -54.94 -10.43 -27.25
C ALA A 83 -54.29 -10.52 -28.64
N ASN A 84 -53.13 -9.87 -28.83
CA ASN A 84 -52.39 -9.88 -30.09
C ASN A 84 -51.25 -10.91 -30.14
N TYR A 85 -51.01 -11.68 -29.08
CA TYR A 85 -49.85 -12.57 -28.96
C TYR A 85 -49.82 -13.66 -30.06
N ASN A 86 -50.99 -14.19 -30.45
CA ASN A 86 -51.12 -15.22 -31.48
C ASN A 86 -51.52 -14.65 -32.86
N LYS A 87 -51.54 -13.32 -33.05
CA LYS A 87 -51.87 -12.77 -34.37
C LYS A 87 -50.71 -13.04 -35.33
N PRO A 88 -50.96 -13.73 -36.46
CA PRO A 88 -49.92 -13.89 -37.47
C PRO A 88 -49.55 -12.52 -38.03
N THR A 89 -48.25 -12.26 -38.19
CA THR A 89 -47.76 -11.08 -38.91
C THR A 89 -48.33 -11.13 -40.31
N GLN A 90 -48.99 -10.05 -40.74
CA GLN A 90 -49.49 -9.91 -42.11
C GLN A 90 -48.31 -9.98 -43.08
N ILE A 91 -48.08 -11.14 -43.68
CA ILE A 91 -47.10 -11.29 -44.76
C ILE A 91 -47.78 -10.72 -46.00
N THR A 92 -47.23 -9.65 -46.57
CA THR A 92 -47.66 -9.16 -47.87
C THR A 92 -47.27 -10.20 -48.92
N THR A 93 -48.21 -11.08 -49.28
CA THR A 93 -47.99 -12.06 -50.33
C THR A 93 -47.86 -11.33 -51.67
N LYS A 94 -46.80 -11.63 -52.43
CA LYS A 94 -46.70 -11.19 -53.84
C LYS A 94 -47.88 -11.77 -54.62
N ALA A 95 -48.45 -10.96 -55.51
CA ALA A 95 -49.58 -11.35 -56.35
C ALA A 95 -49.28 -12.67 -57.09
N GLY A 96 -50.02 -13.74 -56.77
CA GLY A 96 -49.88 -15.06 -57.41
C GLY A 96 -49.41 -16.21 -56.51
N ALA A 97 -49.02 -15.97 -55.24
CA ALA A 97 -48.64 -17.05 -54.32
C ALA A 97 -49.87 -17.79 -53.74
N LYS A 98 -49.87 -19.13 -53.77
CA LYS A 98 -50.91 -19.96 -53.15
C LYS A 98 -50.93 -19.72 -51.63
N PRO A 99 -52.12 -19.60 -51.00
CA PRO A 99 -52.21 -19.38 -49.57
C PRO A 99 -51.77 -20.65 -48.81
N THR A 100 -50.55 -20.63 -48.26
CA THR A 100 -50.08 -21.66 -47.32
C THR A 100 -50.54 -21.25 -45.92
N VAL A 101 -51.58 -21.92 -45.40
CA VAL A 101 -52.07 -21.72 -44.04
C VAL A 101 -51.16 -22.46 -43.06
N HIS A 102 -50.21 -21.75 -42.45
CA HIS A 102 -49.51 -22.28 -41.30
C HIS A 102 -50.41 -22.18 -40.06
N VAL A 103 -50.96 -23.31 -39.60
CA VAL A 103 -51.72 -23.40 -38.36
C VAL A 103 -50.76 -23.18 -37.19
N GLN A 104 -50.71 -21.95 -36.67
CA GLN A 104 -50.00 -21.67 -35.43
C GLN A 104 -50.86 -22.14 -34.26
N LYS A 105 -50.34 -23.08 -33.47
CA LYS A 105 -51.00 -23.54 -32.24
C LYS A 105 -51.19 -22.33 -31.32
N ASN A 106 -52.41 -22.12 -30.82
CA ASN A 106 -52.74 -21.05 -29.86
C ASN A 106 -51.89 -21.19 -28.59
N LYS A 107 -50.72 -20.52 -28.55
CA LYS A 107 -49.81 -20.56 -27.41
C LYS A 107 -50.15 -19.38 -26.52
N GLN A 108 -50.36 -19.65 -25.22
CA GLN A 108 -50.48 -18.56 -24.25
C GLN A 108 -49.07 -18.08 -23.85
N PRO A 109 -48.89 -16.78 -23.58
CA PRO A 109 -47.61 -16.25 -23.13
C PRO A 109 -47.20 -16.85 -21.80
N SER A 110 -45.91 -17.15 -21.66
CA SER A 110 -45.34 -17.65 -20.40
C SER A 110 -45.37 -16.58 -19.31
N ASN A 111 -45.38 -16.98 -18.04
CA ASN A 111 -45.34 -16.04 -16.93
C ASN A 111 -44.07 -15.16 -16.94
N SER A 112 -42.93 -15.70 -17.39
CA SER A 112 -41.70 -14.91 -17.57
C SER A 112 -41.78 -13.88 -18.70
N GLU A 113 -42.53 -14.18 -19.75
CA GLU A 113 -42.77 -13.24 -20.85
C GLU A 113 -43.70 -12.11 -20.40
N LYS A 114 -44.76 -12.45 -19.64
CA LYS A 114 -45.67 -11.46 -19.03
C LYS A 114 -44.92 -10.50 -18.12
N THR A 115 -44.09 -10.99 -17.20
CA THR A 115 -43.33 -10.13 -16.28
C THR A 115 -42.34 -9.23 -17.01
N LYS A 116 -41.68 -9.76 -18.06
CA LYS A 116 -40.79 -8.95 -18.91
C LYS A 116 -41.57 -7.84 -19.62
N PHE A 117 -42.72 -8.18 -20.21
CA PHE A 117 -43.58 -7.22 -20.88
C PHE A 117 -44.09 -6.15 -19.91
N ASP A 118 -44.54 -6.54 -18.73
CA ASP A 118 -45.04 -5.61 -17.71
C ASP A 118 -43.98 -4.61 -17.27
N LYS A 119 -42.74 -5.09 -17.12
CA LYS A 119 -41.59 -4.22 -16.80
C LYS A 119 -41.28 -3.23 -17.92
N GLU A 120 -41.41 -3.64 -19.17
CA GLU A 120 -41.19 -2.76 -20.33
C GLU A 120 -42.32 -1.74 -20.47
N ALA A 121 -43.57 -2.18 -20.29
CA ALA A 121 -44.76 -1.32 -20.35
C ALA A 121 -44.78 -0.30 -19.19
N SER A 122 -44.41 -0.71 -17.98
CA SER A 122 -44.31 0.21 -16.85
C SER A 122 -43.21 1.24 -17.06
N ALA A 123 -42.03 0.83 -17.54
CA ALA A 123 -40.93 1.75 -17.88
C ALA A 123 -41.34 2.73 -19.00
N ARG A 124 -42.06 2.28 -20.03
CA ARG A 124 -42.58 3.15 -21.09
C ARG A 124 -43.59 4.18 -20.55
N PHE A 125 -44.47 3.76 -19.64
CA PHE A 125 -45.43 4.64 -18.98
C PHE A 125 -44.75 5.67 -18.06
N GLU A 126 -43.70 5.26 -17.35
CA GLU A 126 -42.87 6.15 -16.52
C GLU A 126 -42.19 7.22 -17.36
N ARG A 127 -41.60 6.86 -18.51
CA ARG A 127 -41.04 7.85 -19.44
C ARG A 127 -42.10 8.85 -19.90
N LEU A 128 -43.32 8.38 -20.17
CA LEU A 128 -44.44 9.23 -20.55
C LEU A 128 -44.85 10.22 -19.46
N SER A 129 -44.87 9.81 -18.19
CA SER A 129 -45.17 10.73 -17.09
C SER A 129 -44.04 11.74 -16.89
N LEU A 130 -42.78 11.32 -16.98
CA LEU A 130 -41.62 12.21 -16.91
C LEU A 130 -41.61 13.23 -18.04
N VAL A 131 -41.82 12.81 -19.30
CA VAL A 131 -41.87 13.72 -20.45
C VAL A 131 -42.99 14.75 -20.26
N ALA A 132 -44.17 14.31 -19.84
CA ALA A 132 -45.28 15.21 -19.60
C ALA A 132 -45.00 16.21 -18.46
N ASN A 133 -44.27 15.80 -17.42
CA ASN A 133 -43.89 16.69 -16.32
C ASN A 133 -42.88 17.75 -16.77
N ILE A 134 -41.87 17.38 -17.58
CA ILE A 134 -40.91 18.33 -18.16
C ILE A 134 -41.63 19.37 -19.01
N LEU A 135 -42.55 18.95 -19.89
CA LEU A 135 -43.28 19.87 -20.77
C LEU A 135 -44.32 20.74 -20.04
N ARG A 136 -44.82 20.30 -18.88
CA ARG A 136 -45.70 21.12 -18.01
C ARG A 136 -44.91 22.14 -17.20
N GLY A 137 -43.68 21.80 -16.82
CA GLY A 137 -42.86 22.60 -15.93
C GLY A 137 -42.02 23.68 -16.63
N PRO A 138 -41.27 24.48 -15.86
CA PRO A 138 -40.31 25.45 -16.39
C PRO A 138 -39.15 24.80 -17.16
N GLU A 139 -38.93 23.49 -16.97
CA GLU A 139 -37.92 22.69 -17.68
C GLU A 139 -38.18 22.60 -19.19
N ARG A 140 -39.42 22.84 -19.65
CA ARG A 140 -39.75 22.95 -21.08
C ARG A 140 -38.86 23.96 -21.79
N ALA A 141 -38.61 25.13 -21.18
CA ALA A 141 -37.76 26.16 -21.78
C ALA A 141 -36.31 25.69 -21.94
N ARG A 142 -35.80 24.90 -20.99
CA ARG A 142 -34.46 24.28 -21.09
C ARG A 142 -34.43 23.23 -22.19
N TYR A 143 -35.46 22.39 -22.26
CA TYR A 143 -35.60 21.41 -23.33
C TYR A 143 -35.62 22.08 -24.71
N ASP A 144 -36.41 23.15 -24.87
CA ASP A 144 -36.51 23.90 -26.12
C ASP A 144 -35.19 24.58 -26.51
N HIS A 145 -34.44 25.10 -25.53
CA HIS A 145 -33.09 25.61 -25.73
C HIS A 145 -32.14 24.54 -26.29
N PHE A 146 -32.16 23.32 -25.75
CA PHE A 146 -31.34 22.22 -26.28
C PHE A 146 -31.86 21.67 -27.61
N LEU A 147 -33.17 21.79 -27.88
CA LEU A 147 -33.75 21.41 -29.14
C LEU A 147 -33.32 22.34 -30.28
N SER A 148 -33.20 23.64 -30.03
CA SER A 148 -32.72 24.62 -31.02
C SER A 148 -31.19 24.65 -31.16
N ASN A 149 -30.46 24.54 -30.05
CA ASN A 149 -29.00 24.67 -30.04
C ASN A 149 -28.26 23.33 -30.19
N GLY A 150 -28.97 22.22 -30.03
CA GLY A 150 -28.43 20.86 -30.08
C GLY A 150 -28.14 20.27 -28.71
N PHE A 151 -28.29 18.94 -28.61
CA PHE A 151 -28.02 18.18 -27.39
C PHE A 151 -26.54 17.75 -27.33
N PRO A 152 -25.89 17.83 -26.16
CA PRO A 152 -24.57 17.23 -25.98
C PRO A 152 -24.65 15.71 -26.13
N LYS A 153 -23.63 15.08 -26.73
CA LYS A 153 -23.57 13.61 -26.91
C LYS A 153 -23.17 12.84 -25.64
N TRP A 154 -23.34 13.44 -24.47
CA TRP A 154 -22.85 12.87 -23.22
C TRP A 154 -23.72 11.70 -22.74
N ARG A 155 -23.12 10.51 -22.68
CA ARG A 155 -23.81 9.26 -22.28
C ARG A 155 -23.97 9.11 -20.75
N GLY A 156 -23.61 10.13 -19.97
CA GLY A 156 -23.65 10.13 -18.50
C GLY A 156 -22.58 9.22 -17.86
N THR A 157 -22.46 9.27 -16.52
CA THR A 157 -21.64 8.30 -15.75
C THR A 157 -22.28 6.91 -15.70
N GLY A 158 -23.62 6.84 -15.84
CA GLY A 158 -24.39 5.60 -15.95
C GLY A 158 -23.91 4.67 -17.07
N TYR A 159 -23.41 5.23 -18.16
CA TYR A 159 -22.84 4.47 -19.28
C TYR A 159 -21.69 3.55 -18.85
N TYR A 160 -20.80 4.04 -17.97
CA TYR A 160 -19.69 3.23 -17.47
C TYR A 160 -20.20 2.00 -16.72
N TYR A 161 -21.25 2.16 -15.90
CA TYR A 161 -21.86 1.06 -15.15
C TYR A 161 -22.69 0.10 -16.01
N GLN A 162 -23.26 0.58 -17.12
CA GLN A 162 -23.99 -0.29 -18.06
C GLN A 162 -23.05 -1.16 -18.89
N ARG A 163 -21.89 -0.62 -19.31
CA ARG A 163 -20.93 -1.33 -20.16
C ARG A 163 -19.94 -2.16 -19.36
N PHE A 164 -19.43 -1.63 -18.25
CA PHE A 164 -18.45 -2.30 -17.40
C PHE A 164 -19.14 -2.85 -16.15
N ARG A 165 -19.51 -4.13 -16.21
CA ARG A 165 -19.97 -4.91 -15.06
C ARG A 165 -18.81 -5.81 -14.63
N PRO A 166 -17.92 -5.35 -13.74
CA PRO A 166 -16.77 -6.13 -13.35
C PRO A 166 -17.26 -7.48 -12.79
N GLY A 167 -16.83 -8.57 -13.44
CA GLY A 167 -17.08 -9.91 -12.93
C GLY A 167 -16.24 -10.18 -11.69
N LEU A 168 -16.57 -11.26 -10.97
CA LEU A 168 -15.85 -11.66 -9.75
C LEU A 168 -14.33 -11.72 -9.96
N GLY A 169 -13.86 -12.29 -11.08
CA GLY A 169 -12.43 -12.38 -11.39
C GLY A 169 -11.75 -11.01 -11.56
N SER A 170 -12.41 -10.04 -12.20
CA SER A 170 -11.86 -8.68 -12.35
C SER A 170 -11.79 -7.94 -11.02
N VAL A 171 -12.75 -8.19 -10.11
CA VAL A 171 -12.73 -7.62 -8.75
C VAL A 171 -11.62 -8.25 -7.93
N LEU A 172 -11.49 -9.57 -7.95
CA LEU A 172 -10.43 -10.29 -7.24
C LEU A 172 -9.04 -9.88 -7.73
N LEU A 173 -8.85 -9.74 -9.05
CA LEU A 173 -7.60 -9.25 -9.63
C LEU A 173 -7.31 -7.82 -9.17
N GLY A 174 -8.30 -6.92 -9.20
CA GLY A 174 -8.14 -5.55 -8.72
C GLY A 174 -7.77 -5.50 -7.23
N LEU A 175 -8.46 -6.29 -6.40
CA LEU A 175 -8.16 -6.41 -4.98
C LEU A 175 -6.75 -6.95 -4.74
N PHE A 176 -6.34 -7.95 -5.50
CA PHE A 176 -5.00 -8.53 -5.43
C PHE A 176 -3.91 -7.51 -5.80
N VAL A 177 -4.11 -6.71 -6.85
CA VAL A 177 -3.17 -5.64 -7.23
C VAL A 177 -3.10 -4.54 -6.15
N VAL A 178 -4.25 -4.12 -5.62
CA VAL A 178 -4.32 -3.04 -4.61
C VAL A 178 -3.72 -3.48 -3.29
N PHE A 179 -4.14 -4.63 -2.75
CA PHE A 179 -3.69 -5.10 -1.44
C PHE A 179 -2.36 -5.84 -1.51
N GLY A 180 -2.20 -6.76 -2.46
CA GLY A 180 -0.96 -7.53 -2.65
C GLY A 180 0.20 -6.69 -3.22
N GLY A 181 -0.11 -5.60 -3.94
CA GLY A 181 0.88 -4.65 -4.44
C GLY A 181 0.98 -3.41 -3.56
N GLY A 182 0.03 -2.48 -3.73
CA GLY A 182 0.09 -1.14 -3.13
C GLY A 182 0.13 -1.14 -1.61
N ALA A 183 -0.84 -1.79 -0.94
CA ALA A 183 -0.90 -1.80 0.52
C ALA A 183 0.28 -2.57 1.12
N HIS A 184 0.63 -3.73 0.55
CA HIS A 184 1.79 -4.51 0.99
C HIS A 184 3.11 -3.74 0.83
N TYR A 185 3.30 -3.00 -0.27
CA TYR A 185 4.46 -2.13 -0.45
C TYR A 185 4.55 -1.06 0.65
N VAL A 186 3.42 -0.45 1.03
CA VAL A 186 3.39 0.53 2.13
C VAL A 186 3.82 -0.12 3.44
N VAL A 187 3.37 -1.34 3.73
CA VAL A 187 3.80 -2.08 4.94
C VAL A 187 5.31 -2.32 4.92
N LEU A 188 5.85 -2.82 3.81
CA LEU A 188 7.29 -3.04 3.65
C LEU A 188 8.09 -1.74 3.82
N TYR A 189 7.62 -0.65 3.22
CA TYR A 189 8.25 0.67 3.32
C TYR A 189 8.26 1.21 4.76
N LEU A 190 7.15 1.03 5.49
CA LEU A 190 7.07 1.41 6.90
C LEU A 190 8.01 0.55 7.76
N GLY A 191 8.09 -0.76 7.49
CA GLY A 191 9.03 -1.68 8.13
C GLY A 191 10.48 -1.24 7.93
N TRP A 192 10.88 -1.02 6.68
CA TRP A 192 12.22 -0.50 6.33
C TRP A 192 12.55 0.81 7.06
N LYS A 193 11.61 1.75 7.07
CA LYS A 193 11.79 3.04 7.76
C LYS A 193 11.97 2.85 9.28
N GLN A 194 11.20 1.95 9.88
CA GLN A 194 11.26 1.68 11.31
C GLN A 194 12.55 0.95 11.70
N GLN A 195 12.96 -0.05 10.92
CA GLN A 195 14.22 -0.78 11.09
C GLN A 195 15.41 0.17 11.02
N ARG A 196 15.48 0.99 9.98
CA ARG A 196 16.56 1.97 9.81
C ARG A 196 16.64 2.97 10.96
N ALA A 197 15.48 3.50 11.39
CA ALA A 197 15.42 4.40 12.54
C ALA A 197 15.79 3.71 13.86
N PHE A 198 15.52 2.41 14.00
CA PHE A 198 15.93 1.62 15.16
C PHE A 198 17.45 1.46 15.20
N VAL A 199 18.07 1.06 14.09
CA VAL A 199 19.55 0.91 13.98
C VAL A 199 20.25 2.24 14.31
N GLU A 200 19.79 3.36 13.76
CA GLU A 200 20.34 4.69 14.07
C GLU A 200 20.29 5.03 15.55
N ARG A 201 19.14 4.77 16.21
CA ARG A 201 19.01 4.98 17.65
C ARG A 201 19.94 4.05 18.42
N TYR A 202 19.98 2.78 18.05
CA TYR A 202 20.78 1.75 18.71
C TYR A 202 22.28 2.08 18.64
N ILE A 203 22.78 2.49 17.47
CA ILE A 203 24.15 3.01 17.28
C ILE A 203 24.41 4.23 18.15
N LYS A 204 23.47 5.19 18.21
CA LYS A 204 23.62 6.40 19.03
C LYS A 204 23.73 6.06 20.52
N HIS A 205 22.94 5.11 21.02
CA HIS A 205 23.00 4.63 22.39
C HIS A 205 24.34 3.95 22.70
N ALA A 206 24.83 3.09 21.79
CA ALA A 206 26.12 2.43 21.93
C ALA A 206 27.29 3.42 22.01
N ARG A 207 27.31 4.42 21.11
CA ARG A 207 28.33 5.49 21.14
C ARG A 207 28.30 6.27 22.45
N LYS A 208 27.11 6.62 22.93
CA LYS A 208 26.93 7.36 24.20
C LYS A 208 27.39 6.53 25.41
N MET A 209 27.14 5.22 25.43
CA MET A 209 27.61 4.35 26.50
C MET A 209 29.13 4.13 26.45
N ALA A 210 29.71 4.07 25.25
CA ALA A 210 31.15 3.89 25.08
C ALA A 210 31.93 5.16 25.42
N TRP A 211 31.54 6.31 24.89
CA TRP A 211 32.36 7.53 24.93
C TRP A 211 31.72 8.70 25.71
N GLY A 212 30.53 8.52 26.28
CA GLY A 212 29.80 9.58 26.99
C GLY A 212 29.02 10.51 26.04
N ASP A 213 28.23 11.42 26.61
CA ASP A 213 27.39 12.38 25.87
C ASP A 213 28.21 13.58 25.34
N GLU A 214 29.30 13.31 24.63
CA GLU A 214 30.13 14.36 24.03
C GLU A 214 29.79 14.53 22.54
N GLY A 215 28.69 15.21 22.28
CA GLY A 215 28.48 15.87 21.00
C GLY A 215 29.48 17.02 20.83
N GLY A 216 30.77 16.71 20.66
CA GLY A 216 31.82 17.69 20.40
C GLY A 216 33.18 17.36 21.02
N ILE A 217 33.98 16.54 20.34
CA ILE A 217 35.46 16.66 20.24
C ILE A 217 36.30 16.49 21.55
N GLY A 218 35.73 16.26 22.73
CA GLY A 218 36.49 16.22 24.00
C GLY A 218 37.16 14.88 24.37
N GLY A 219 36.69 13.75 23.84
CA GLY A 219 37.06 12.42 24.33
C GLY A 219 38.25 11.72 23.65
N ILE A 220 38.94 12.33 22.69
CA ILE A 220 40.02 11.68 21.93
C ILE A 220 41.35 11.82 22.70
N PRO A 221 41.96 10.74 23.22
CA PRO A 221 43.29 10.81 23.82
C PRO A 221 44.31 11.08 22.70
N GLY A 222 44.86 12.30 22.63
CA GLY A 222 45.91 12.67 21.66
C GLY A 222 45.73 14.03 20.97
N LEU A 223 44.56 14.67 21.08
CA LEU A 223 44.37 16.07 20.69
C LEU A 223 44.04 16.87 21.95
N GLY A 224 45.00 17.68 22.40
CA GLY A 224 45.00 18.34 23.71
C GLY A 224 43.75 19.15 24.00
N GLY A 225 43.00 18.72 25.01
CA GLY A 225 42.01 19.51 25.74
C GLY A 225 42.39 19.55 27.23
N PRO A 226 42.24 20.69 27.93
CA PRO A 226 42.82 20.88 29.24
C PRO A 226 42.10 20.08 30.32
N THR A 227 42.90 19.54 31.23
CA THR A 227 42.47 18.98 32.51
C THR A 227 41.64 20.00 33.30
N ALA A 228 40.39 19.67 33.60
CA ALA A 228 39.63 20.39 34.62
C ALA A 228 39.05 19.39 35.62
N ASN A 229 39.63 19.47 36.81
CA ASN A 229 39.33 18.69 37.99
C ASN A 229 38.20 19.40 38.78
N GLY A 230 37.14 18.65 39.14
CA GLY A 230 36.34 18.87 40.34
C GLY A 230 35.31 20.01 40.39
N GLY A 231 34.11 19.71 40.90
CA GLY A 231 33.24 20.71 41.53
C GLY A 231 31.73 20.54 41.33
N THR A 232 31.10 19.89 42.29
CA THR A 232 29.66 19.72 42.57
C THR A 232 28.71 20.91 42.27
N ALA A 233 27.48 20.62 41.83
CA ALA A 233 26.24 21.10 42.49
C ALA A 233 24.99 20.40 41.91
N ASN A 234 24.28 19.69 42.78
CA ASN A 234 22.99 19.06 42.53
C ASN A 234 21.86 20.08 42.78
N ARG A 235 20.84 20.14 41.92
CA ARG A 235 19.52 20.70 42.24
C ARG A 235 18.43 19.76 41.72
N ALA A 236 17.65 19.23 42.68
CA ALA A 236 16.51 18.31 42.58
C ALA A 236 15.34 18.89 41.75
N THR A 237 14.38 18.13 41.20
CA THR A 237 13.37 17.21 41.83
C THR A 237 12.63 16.37 40.75
N PRO A 238 11.68 15.45 41.07
CA PRO A 238 11.49 14.56 42.23
C PRO A 238 11.36 13.05 41.87
N ASP A 239 11.56 12.20 42.89
CA ASP A 239 11.46 10.74 42.88
C ASP A 239 10.03 10.17 42.79
N ARG A 240 9.95 8.89 42.38
CA ARG A 240 9.04 7.89 42.95
C ARG A 240 9.83 6.67 43.44
N GLU A 241 9.90 6.56 44.77
CA GLU A 241 9.91 5.38 45.66
C GLU A 241 10.60 4.07 45.22
N ASP A 242 11.65 3.67 45.95
CA ASP A 242 11.50 2.57 46.93
C ASP A 242 12.70 2.50 47.90
N SER A 243 12.39 2.45 49.20
CA SER A 243 13.35 2.57 50.30
C SER A 243 13.61 1.23 50.99
N MET A 244 14.87 0.81 51.07
CA MET A 244 15.34 -0.11 52.12
C MET A 244 16.34 0.62 53.01
N GLN A 245 15.88 1.09 54.16
CA GLN A 245 16.69 1.81 55.15
C GLN A 245 17.49 0.81 56.00
N TRP A 246 18.80 0.76 55.77
CA TRP A 246 19.73 0.02 56.63
C TRP A 246 20.17 0.89 57.82
N ASN A 247 20.21 0.29 59.02
CA ASN A 247 20.52 0.98 60.27
C ASN A 247 21.99 1.46 60.32
N ARG A 248 22.23 2.70 60.75
CA ARG A 248 23.52 3.43 60.77
C ARG A 248 24.71 2.68 61.39
N LYS A 249 24.46 1.68 62.25
CA LYS A 249 25.50 0.89 62.93
C LYS A 249 26.15 -0.15 62.01
N GLN A 250 25.42 -0.71 61.05
CA GLN A 250 25.95 -1.68 60.07
C GLN A 250 26.78 -1.00 58.98
N LYS A 251 26.41 0.23 58.59
CA LYS A 251 27.12 1.02 57.57
C LYS A 251 28.56 1.37 57.97
N ARG A 252 28.81 1.62 59.26
CA ARG A 252 30.16 1.91 59.77
C ARG A 252 31.06 0.69 59.95
N ALA A 253 30.47 -0.51 60.06
CA ALA A 253 31.23 -1.76 60.18
C ALA A 253 31.83 -2.16 58.82
N MET A 254 31.05 -2.09 57.74
CA MET A 254 31.53 -2.36 56.38
C MET A 254 32.58 -1.34 55.89
N GLU A 255 32.49 -0.09 56.36
CA GLU A 255 33.49 0.94 56.05
C GLU A 255 34.83 0.69 56.77
N LYS A 256 34.81 0.03 57.93
CA LYS A 256 36.03 -0.36 58.67
C LYS A 256 36.70 -1.60 58.09
N GLU A 257 35.94 -2.53 57.53
CA GLU A 257 36.48 -3.72 56.85
C GLU A 257 37.09 -3.35 55.49
N LYS A 258 36.42 -2.51 54.68
CA LYS A 258 36.98 -2.02 53.40
C LYS A 258 38.28 -1.22 53.55
N LYS A 259 38.56 -0.68 54.73
CA LYS A 259 39.79 0.09 55.00
C LYS A 259 40.96 -0.78 55.48
N LYS A 260 40.73 -2.08 55.74
CA LYS A 260 41.75 -3.00 56.26
C LYS A 260 42.39 -3.89 55.18
N ASP A 261 41.79 -4.00 53.99
CA ASP A 261 42.30 -4.88 52.91
C ASP A 261 43.09 -4.15 51.81
N GLY A 262 43.39 -2.87 51.99
CA GLY A 262 44.16 -2.08 51.01
C GLY A 262 45.62 -1.90 51.37
N LYS A 263 46.46 -2.94 51.34
CA LYS A 263 47.92 -2.75 51.37
C LYS A 263 48.73 -3.81 50.61
N ALA A 264 49.59 -3.29 49.72
CA ALA A 264 50.80 -3.85 49.07
C ALA A 264 50.69 -4.18 47.56
N PRO A 265 51.81 -4.24 46.81
CA PRO A 265 52.89 -3.25 46.71
C PRO A 265 53.32 -2.93 45.25
N ALA A 266 54.29 -2.00 45.11
CA ALA A 266 54.89 -1.47 43.88
C ALA A 266 55.90 -2.43 43.20
N PRO A 267 56.43 -2.10 41.99
CA PRO A 267 56.72 -3.06 40.91
C PRO A 267 58.18 -3.54 40.83
N THR A 268 58.38 -4.72 40.21
CA THR A 268 59.70 -5.23 39.82
C THR A 268 59.91 -5.17 38.29
N ARG A 269 61.13 -4.76 37.95
CA ARG A 269 61.69 -4.57 36.61
C ARG A 269 61.94 -5.92 35.93
N SER A 270 61.77 -5.99 34.62
CA SER A 270 62.73 -6.71 33.77
C SER A 270 62.67 -6.19 32.34
N ALA A 271 63.83 -5.74 31.88
CA ALA A 271 64.11 -5.39 30.51
C ALA A 271 64.36 -6.68 29.70
N ARG A 272 63.73 -6.81 28.53
CA ARG A 272 64.24 -7.71 27.48
C ARG A 272 63.97 -7.15 26.09
N VAL A 273 64.99 -6.45 25.60
CA VAL A 273 65.60 -6.50 24.26
C VAL A 273 64.78 -7.16 23.15
N ALA A 274 64.44 -6.34 22.16
CA ALA A 274 64.01 -6.75 20.83
C ALA A 274 65.16 -7.36 20.01
N PRO A 275 64.89 -8.36 19.15
CA PRO A 275 65.63 -8.53 17.92
C PRO A 275 64.79 -8.15 16.69
N LYS A 276 65.49 -7.49 15.76
CA LYS A 276 65.11 -7.09 14.39
C LYS A 276 64.87 -8.32 13.47
N PRO A 277 64.29 -8.11 12.26
CA PRO A 277 63.64 -9.14 11.45
C PRO A 277 64.64 -10.02 10.70
N ARG A 278 64.20 -11.23 10.33
CA ARG A 278 64.85 -12.08 9.33
C ARG A 278 63.88 -12.32 8.18
N GLU A 279 64.42 -12.19 6.99
CA GLU A 279 63.79 -12.39 5.70
C GLU A 279 63.67 -13.89 5.36
N GLU A 280 62.71 -14.16 4.47
CA GLU A 280 62.55 -15.32 3.58
C GLU A 280 61.97 -16.63 4.15
N ASP A 281 60.73 -16.96 3.77
CA ASP A 281 60.48 -18.02 2.78
C ASP A 281 59.07 -17.87 2.15
N ILE A 282 58.97 -18.25 0.88
CA ILE A 282 57.90 -17.94 -0.07
C ILE A 282 57.01 -19.18 -0.24
N SER A 283 55.70 -18.97 -0.47
CA SER A 283 54.72 -19.90 -1.10
C SER A 283 53.58 -20.44 -0.21
N THR A 284 52.70 -19.54 0.23
CA THR A 284 51.26 -19.86 0.38
C THR A 284 50.49 -18.61 -0.03
N PRO A 285 49.44 -18.68 -0.88
CA PRO A 285 48.66 -17.49 -1.20
C PRO A 285 47.89 -17.08 0.07
N GLN A 286 48.42 -16.09 0.79
CA GLN A 286 47.65 -15.33 1.76
C GLN A 286 46.67 -14.46 0.98
N GLU A 287 45.39 -14.76 1.13
CA GLU A 287 44.32 -13.83 0.79
C GLU A 287 44.63 -12.49 1.47
N ALA A 288 44.60 -11.41 0.68
CA ALA A 288 44.84 -10.07 1.17
C ALA A 288 43.80 -9.74 2.25
N GLU A 289 44.25 -9.72 3.50
CA GLU A 289 43.46 -9.29 4.64
C GLU A 289 43.12 -7.81 4.47
N ILE A 290 41.91 -7.53 3.98
CA ILE A 290 41.40 -6.16 3.89
C ILE A 290 41.03 -5.73 5.31
N THR A 291 42.02 -5.23 6.06
CA THR A 291 41.78 -4.40 7.24
C THR A 291 41.12 -3.10 6.78
N SER A 292 39.81 -3.15 6.59
CA SER A 292 39.00 -1.96 6.33
C SER A 292 38.65 -1.30 7.68
N GLY A 293 39.47 -0.34 8.09
CA GLY A 293 39.10 0.64 9.11
C GLY A 293 40.20 0.98 10.14
N PRO A 294 40.20 2.23 10.68
CA PRO A 294 41.29 2.75 11.49
C PRO A 294 41.51 1.97 12.80
N VAL A 295 42.76 1.59 13.04
CA VAL A 295 43.22 0.92 14.26
C VAL A 295 43.28 1.96 15.38
N GLY A 296 42.18 2.12 16.12
CA GLY A 296 42.13 2.94 17.33
C GLY A 296 41.59 2.16 18.53
N ALA A 297 41.59 2.78 19.70
CA ALA A 297 41.08 2.15 20.92
C ALA A 297 39.62 1.68 20.73
N LYS A 298 39.39 0.39 20.96
CA LYS A 298 38.06 -0.24 20.93
C LYS A 298 37.48 -0.28 22.33
N LYS A 299 36.19 0.04 22.48
CA LYS A 299 35.50 -0.10 23.76
C LYS A 299 34.30 -1.02 23.60
N ARG A 300 34.23 -2.03 24.47
CA ARG A 300 33.13 -2.99 24.54
C ARG A 300 32.08 -2.45 25.51
N THR A 301 30.83 -2.40 25.06
CA THR A 301 29.66 -1.98 25.83
C THR A 301 28.58 -3.03 25.70
N MET A 302 27.83 -3.29 26.76
CA MET A 302 26.71 -4.23 26.71
C MET A 302 25.42 -3.44 26.47
N ALA A 303 24.63 -3.85 25.49
CA ALA A 303 23.32 -3.27 25.23
C ALA A 303 22.25 -3.82 26.19
N GLU A 304 21.08 -3.20 26.19
CA GLU A 304 19.96 -3.59 27.06
C GLU A 304 19.46 -5.03 26.81
N ASN A 305 19.67 -5.56 25.59
CA ASN A 305 19.38 -6.94 25.20
C ASN A 305 20.50 -7.93 25.52
N GLY A 306 21.51 -7.53 26.32
CA GLY A 306 22.63 -8.41 26.70
C GLY A 306 23.68 -8.64 25.60
N LYS A 307 23.45 -8.17 24.37
CA LYS A 307 24.42 -8.27 23.28
C LYS A 307 25.60 -7.32 23.48
N VAL A 308 26.78 -7.77 23.08
CA VAL A 308 28.02 -6.99 23.21
C VAL A 308 28.23 -6.16 21.95
N LEU A 309 28.38 -4.86 22.15
CA LEU A 309 28.67 -3.87 21.11
C LEU A 309 30.10 -3.36 21.26
N ILE A 310 30.84 -3.35 20.17
CA ILE A 310 32.20 -2.84 20.11
C ILE A 310 32.16 -1.52 19.35
N VAL A 311 32.54 -0.44 20.03
CA VAL A 311 32.60 0.89 19.42
C VAL A 311 34.06 1.25 19.15
N ASP A 312 34.38 1.46 17.87
CA ASP A 312 35.70 1.92 17.45
C ASP A 312 35.85 3.43 17.69
N SER A 313 37.09 3.92 17.80
CA SER A 313 37.42 5.35 17.96
C SER A 313 36.86 6.28 16.86
N VAL A 314 36.51 5.73 15.70
CA VAL A 314 35.92 6.47 14.55
C VAL A 314 34.40 6.62 14.70
N GLY A 315 33.77 5.86 15.60
CA GLY A 315 32.32 5.85 15.81
C GLY A 315 31.56 4.74 15.08
N ASN A 316 32.27 3.80 14.44
CA ASN A 316 31.68 2.56 13.92
C ASN A 316 31.29 1.64 15.09
N VAL A 317 30.13 1.01 14.99
CA VAL A 317 29.59 0.12 16.03
C VAL A 317 29.46 -1.28 15.45
N PHE A 318 30.14 -2.24 16.05
CA PHE A 318 30.08 -3.65 15.70
C PHE A 318 29.25 -4.41 16.73
N LEU A 319 28.40 -5.32 16.27
CA LEU A 319 27.70 -6.30 17.08
C LEU A 319 28.51 -7.58 17.12
N GLU A 320 28.89 -8.01 18.32
CA GLU A 320 29.54 -9.31 18.55
C GLU A 320 28.44 -10.35 18.73
N ASP A 321 28.33 -11.27 17.77
CA ASP A 321 27.40 -12.40 17.83
C ASP A 321 28.20 -13.70 18.03
N GLU A 322 27.78 -14.52 19.00
CA GLU A 322 28.38 -15.82 19.25
C GLU A 322 27.56 -16.87 18.50
N THR A 323 28.12 -17.46 17.44
CA THR A 323 27.47 -18.56 16.71
C THR A 323 27.42 -19.80 17.61
N GLU A 324 26.45 -20.71 17.42
CA GLU A 324 26.29 -21.93 18.24
C GLU A 324 27.55 -22.82 18.34
N GLU A 325 28.47 -22.68 17.40
CA GLU A 325 29.78 -23.36 17.37
C GLU A 325 30.85 -22.70 18.26
N GLY A 326 30.50 -21.63 18.99
CA GLY A 326 31.39 -20.87 19.88
C GLY A 326 32.26 -19.83 19.16
N ASP A 327 32.05 -19.63 17.85
CA ASP A 327 32.79 -18.66 17.05
C ASP A 327 32.21 -17.25 17.19
N ARG A 328 33.06 -16.29 17.60
CA ARG A 328 32.73 -14.87 17.74
C ARG A 328 32.86 -14.13 16.41
N GLN A 329 31.76 -13.53 15.96
CA GLN A 329 31.72 -12.77 14.72
C GLN A 329 31.32 -11.32 15.00
N GLU A 330 32.11 -10.38 14.49
CA GLU A 330 31.83 -8.94 14.59
C GLU A 330 31.09 -8.48 13.31
N TYR A 331 29.86 -7.98 13.45
CA TYR A 331 29.05 -7.42 12.37
C TYR A 331 28.96 -5.90 12.49
N LEU A 332 29.29 -5.17 11.43
CA LEU A 332 29.11 -3.71 11.42
C LEU A 332 27.63 -3.35 11.32
N LEU A 333 27.14 -2.52 12.24
CA LEU A 333 25.78 -1.96 12.15
C LEU A 333 25.81 -0.68 11.31
N ASP A 334 25.28 -0.76 10.08
CA ASP A 334 25.13 0.37 9.17
C ASP A 334 23.65 0.58 8.79
N PRO A 335 23.03 1.74 9.09
CA PRO A 335 21.65 2.03 8.70
C PRO A 335 21.39 2.00 7.19
N ASP A 336 22.42 2.24 6.37
CA ASP A 336 22.28 2.28 4.91
C ASP A 336 22.37 0.89 4.25
N GLU A 337 22.72 -0.15 5.02
CA GLU A 337 22.78 -1.54 4.56
C GLU A 337 21.39 -2.19 4.53
N VAL A 338 20.41 -1.62 5.24
CA VAL A 338 19.02 -2.12 5.23
C VAL A 338 18.43 -1.93 3.81
N PRO A 339 18.14 -3.03 3.08
CA PRO A 339 17.74 -2.95 1.68
C PRO A 339 16.40 -2.22 1.55
N ARG A 340 16.31 -1.33 0.56
CA ARG A 340 15.06 -0.62 0.28
C ARG A 340 14.07 -1.57 -0.38
N PRO A 341 12.82 -1.65 0.10
CA PRO A 341 11.83 -2.55 -0.49
C PRO A 341 11.51 -2.10 -1.91
N GLY A 342 11.57 -3.05 -2.85
CA GLY A 342 11.17 -2.88 -4.23
C GLY A 342 9.73 -3.35 -4.50
N ILE A 343 9.23 -3.07 -5.70
CA ILE A 343 7.93 -3.60 -6.15
C ILE A 343 7.99 -5.12 -6.29
N PHE A 344 9.17 -5.68 -6.59
CA PHE A 344 9.37 -7.13 -6.73
C PHE A 344 9.28 -7.89 -5.39
N ASP A 345 9.47 -7.21 -4.26
CA ASP A 345 9.32 -7.80 -2.93
C ASP A 345 7.86 -7.90 -2.50
N THR A 346 6.94 -7.31 -3.26
CA THR A 346 5.53 -7.33 -2.95
C THR A 346 4.89 -8.69 -3.24
N PHE A 347 3.82 -9.00 -2.50
CA PHE A 347 3.05 -10.23 -2.71
C PHE A 347 2.49 -10.33 -4.14
N LEU A 348 2.28 -9.19 -4.81
CA LEU A 348 1.87 -9.09 -6.21
C LEU A 348 2.80 -9.85 -7.16
N VAL A 349 4.11 -9.87 -6.90
CA VAL A 349 5.10 -10.57 -7.74
C VAL A 349 5.54 -11.88 -7.10
N ARG A 350 5.85 -11.85 -5.79
CA ARG A 350 6.38 -13.03 -5.08
C ARG A 350 5.34 -14.15 -4.95
N GLY A 351 4.06 -13.82 -4.76
CA GLY A 351 2.99 -14.80 -4.64
C GLY A 351 2.82 -15.66 -5.90
N PRO A 352 2.64 -15.07 -7.10
CA PRO A 352 2.55 -15.83 -8.34
C PRO A 352 3.80 -16.64 -8.66
N VAL A 353 5.00 -16.09 -8.43
CA VAL A 353 6.27 -16.82 -8.63
C VAL A 353 6.35 -18.02 -7.68
N HIS A 354 5.96 -17.86 -6.43
CA HIS A 354 5.94 -18.95 -5.45
C HIS A 354 4.94 -20.06 -5.84
N LEU A 355 3.73 -19.69 -6.25
CA LEU A 355 2.73 -20.66 -6.74
C LEU A 355 3.22 -21.38 -8.01
N TYR A 356 3.88 -20.67 -8.93
CA TYR A 356 4.50 -21.26 -10.11
C TYR A 356 5.59 -22.27 -9.72
N ASN A 357 6.47 -21.93 -8.77
CA ASN A 357 7.53 -22.81 -8.31
C ASN A 357 6.97 -24.08 -7.64
N ILE A 358 5.92 -23.97 -6.82
CA ILE A 358 5.31 -25.14 -6.16
C ILE A 358 4.61 -26.08 -7.17
N THR A 359 3.91 -25.50 -8.16
CA THR A 359 3.01 -26.27 -9.03
C THR A 359 3.69 -26.77 -10.30
N ILE A 360 4.45 -25.91 -10.97
CA ILE A 360 5.01 -26.17 -12.30
C ILE A 360 6.47 -26.64 -12.19
N ALA A 361 7.27 -26.10 -11.26
CA ALA A 361 8.66 -26.56 -11.12
C ALA A 361 8.75 -28.01 -10.62
N ARG A 362 7.78 -28.46 -9.81
CA ARG A 362 7.63 -29.86 -9.39
C ARG A 362 7.24 -30.79 -10.54
N LEU A 363 6.46 -30.29 -11.50
CA LEU A 363 6.06 -31.04 -12.69
C LEU A 363 7.19 -31.11 -13.75
N LEU A 364 8.07 -30.11 -13.80
CA LEU A 364 9.19 -30.02 -14.75
C LEU A 364 10.54 -30.50 -14.20
N ASN A 365 10.59 -31.02 -12.96
CA ASN A 365 11.77 -31.58 -12.30
C ASN A 365 13.04 -30.69 -12.38
N LYS A 366 12.85 -29.37 -12.49
CA LYS A 366 13.93 -28.37 -12.44
C LYS A 366 13.91 -27.76 -11.04
N GLN A 367 14.70 -28.31 -10.12
CA GLN A 367 14.98 -27.64 -8.86
C GLN A 367 15.84 -26.41 -9.15
N THR A 368 15.28 -25.21 -9.00
CA THR A 368 16.03 -23.97 -9.08
C THR A 368 16.88 -23.79 -7.82
N PRO A 369 18.10 -23.22 -7.90
CA PRO A 369 18.98 -22.99 -6.74
C PRO A 369 18.31 -22.24 -5.59
N GLU A 370 17.37 -21.35 -5.90
CA GLU A 370 16.59 -20.59 -4.90
C GLU A 370 15.64 -21.46 -4.06
N HIS A 371 15.13 -22.58 -4.59
CA HIS A 371 14.28 -23.49 -3.82
C HIS A 371 15.13 -24.33 -2.86
N ILE A 372 16.31 -24.74 -3.28
CA ILE A 372 17.28 -25.46 -2.44
C ILE A 372 17.79 -24.52 -1.34
N ALA A 373 18.07 -23.26 -1.67
CA ALA A 373 18.47 -22.24 -0.69
C ALA A 373 17.37 -21.87 0.30
N TRP A 374 16.09 -21.87 -0.11
CA TRP A 374 14.98 -21.70 0.84
C TRP A 374 14.84 -22.96 1.71
N GLU A 375 14.73 -24.16 1.15
CA GLU A 375 14.62 -25.40 1.93
C GLU A 375 15.80 -25.61 2.90
N ALA A 376 17.02 -25.18 2.52
CA ALA A 376 18.20 -25.19 3.40
C ALA A 376 18.22 -24.08 4.46
N ASN A 377 17.51 -22.96 4.25
CA ASN A 377 17.36 -21.87 5.23
C ASN A 377 16.06 -21.99 6.05
N GLY A 378 15.18 -22.95 5.75
CA GLY A 378 13.94 -23.22 6.47
C GLY A 378 14.06 -24.00 7.76
N ASP A 379 15.27 -24.44 8.09
CA ASP A 379 15.61 -25.06 9.38
C ASP A 379 16.38 -24.09 10.32
N LEU A 380 16.50 -22.80 9.98
CA LEU A 380 17.15 -21.78 10.82
C LEU A 380 16.15 -20.84 11.52
N ASP A 381 14.95 -21.33 11.83
CA ASP A 381 14.00 -20.62 12.68
C ASP A 381 14.40 -20.77 14.15
N GLN A 382 15.49 -20.11 14.54
CA GLN A 382 15.73 -19.78 15.94
C GLN A 382 14.82 -18.59 16.27
N GLU A 383 13.68 -18.86 16.90
CA GLU A 383 12.74 -17.81 17.32
C GLU A 383 13.51 -16.72 18.10
N PRO A 384 13.53 -15.47 17.62
CA PRO A 384 14.20 -14.40 18.34
C PRO A 384 13.45 -14.17 19.66
N GLN A 385 14.14 -14.39 20.78
CA GLN A 385 13.57 -14.31 22.13
C GLN A 385 13.06 -12.91 22.50
N ASP A 386 13.40 -11.87 21.74
CA ASP A 386 12.90 -10.50 21.88
C ASP A 386 12.72 -9.80 20.52
N GLY A 387 11.69 -8.95 20.39
CA GLY A 387 11.40 -8.20 19.15
C GLY A 387 12.51 -7.23 18.71
N THR A 388 13.42 -6.87 19.61
CA THR A 388 14.63 -6.09 19.33
C THR A 388 15.68 -6.92 18.58
N ASP A 389 15.81 -8.20 18.90
CA ASP A 389 16.77 -9.10 18.26
C ASP A 389 16.38 -9.41 16.83
N ALA A 390 15.08 -9.57 16.56
CA ALA A 390 14.56 -9.70 15.20
C ALA A 390 14.88 -8.47 14.32
N LEU A 391 14.79 -7.26 14.89
CA LEU A 391 15.12 -6.02 14.19
C LEU A 391 16.63 -5.86 13.97
N LEU A 392 17.46 -6.32 14.90
CA LEU A 392 18.91 -6.33 14.76
C LEU A 392 19.34 -7.33 13.68
N GLN A 393 18.81 -8.55 13.71
CA GLN A 393 19.13 -9.58 12.74
C GLN A 393 18.68 -9.20 11.33
N ALA A 394 17.52 -8.55 11.19
CA ALA A 394 17.06 -8.01 9.91
C ALA A 394 17.90 -6.82 9.40
N ALA A 395 18.68 -6.18 10.27
CA ALA A 395 19.64 -5.14 9.91
C ALA A 395 21.04 -5.70 9.61
N LEU A 396 21.28 -6.99 9.89
CA LEU A 396 22.50 -7.68 9.46
C LEU A 396 22.39 -8.04 7.97
N PRO A 397 23.50 -8.05 7.23
CA PRO A 397 23.50 -8.46 5.83
C PRO A 397 22.99 -9.89 5.67
N SER A 398 22.14 -10.12 4.67
CA SER A 398 21.54 -11.43 4.35
C SER A 398 22.55 -12.47 3.84
N ASN A 399 23.74 -12.05 3.45
CA ASN A 399 24.83 -12.94 3.04
C ASN A 399 25.91 -12.95 4.13
N ALA A 400 26.01 -14.07 4.86
CA ALA A 400 27.07 -14.32 5.83
C ALA A 400 28.49 -14.25 5.22
N ASN A 401 28.59 -14.32 3.87
CA ASN A 401 29.80 -14.15 3.07
C ASN A 401 29.88 -12.77 2.37
N GLY A 402 29.26 -11.72 2.92
CA GLY A 402 29.60 -10.34 2.59
C GLY A 402 31.02 -10.01 3.04
N GLU A 403 32.01 -10.51 2.31
CA GLU A 403 33.44 -10.64 2.66
C GLU A 403 34.20 -9.34 2.97
N ALA A 404 33.59 -8.16 2.88
CA ALA A 404 34.34 -6.91 3.07
C ALA A 404 34.50 -6.47 4.54
N ARG A 405 33.71 -7.03 5.49
CA ARG A 405 33.58 -6.41 6.84
C ARG A 405 33.43 -7.40 8.01
N LYS A 406 33.53 -8.71 7.77
CA LYS A 406 33.55 -9.72 8.85
C LYS A 406 34.95 -9.79 9.45
N ARG A 407 35.10 -9.42 10.73
CA ARG A 407 36.34 -9.68 11.47
C ARG A 407 36.13 -10.93 12.31
N LYS A 408 36.90 -11.99 12.02
CA LYS A 408 36.98 -13.17 12.90
C LYS A 408 37.91 -12.83 14.05
N SER A 409 37.42 -12.72 15.28
CA SER A 409 38.30 -12.61 16.43
C SER A 409 38.84 -14.01 16.76
N ARG A 410 40.12 -14.28 16.48
CA ARG A 410 40.73 -15.56 16.81
C ARG A 410 40.82 -15.67 18.35
N ALA A 411 40.07 -16.59 18.94
CA ALA A 411 40.21 -16.92 20.36
C ALA A 411 41.64 -17.42 20.60
N LYS A 412 42.37 -16.75 21.49
CA LYS A 412 43.72 -17.16 21.88
C LYS A 412 43.55 -18.21 22.99
N SER A 413 43.82 -19.47 22.68
CA SER A 413 43.90 -20.57 23.64
C SER A 413 45.06 -20.38 24.62
#